data_AF-Q9DBS4-F1
#
_entry.id   AF-Q9DBS4-F1
#
_cell.length_a   1.000
_cell.length_b   1.000
_cell.length_c   1.000
_cell.angle_alpha   90.00
_cell.angle_beta   90.00
_cell.angle_gamma   90.00
#
_symmetry.space_group_name_H-M   'P 1'
#
loop_
_entity.id
_entity.type
_entity.pdbx_description
1 polymer ?
#
loop_
_entity_poly.entity_id
_entity_poly.type
_entity_poly.pdbx_seq_one_letter_code
_entity_poly.pdbx_strand_id
1 'polypeptide(L)'
;MTGWSGLFIEVPLYRLASKVCCHLRGPQGFLQRACQGVCCLPRDSRAAGIMEEKRKSFISQILILGEVLCMVDVSMSIKCGILFLLFGGAISNLGSPEHVTKWFWPLKEQKYTGMFAMTERGHGSNVRGIQTEATFDLDNQEFVIDMPCENAHKMYIGNAMHGNYAAVFAQLIIEGKSQGPHCFIVPIRDENGNLYPGVTAIDMMHKEGMNGVDNGILIFDKVRIPRENLLDKFGSVTPDGQYHSPIQSKNARFNAILATLTPSRLAVTFQALGAMKLGLMIAIRYSHSRRQFGPKDKEEVKIIEHQMQALRLMSHLATALAVTFTSRHADDILDEDIFQGRALTNSRSLQALMAGLKAYSTWETVSCLQDCRECTGGMGYMMETRISDLKCDTDVFVTFEGDNVVMLQVVARELLAQYSKQHKKNLLLGVIQNWTATAGDKLRTSFLAFNTDTVGCLAFLLKAVNFRERVLQRSLVSRIYYKVVTKKGDFFSAWNSCMHHVTSLSLAHIHRVALEQFTTAVRQCPNREDQALLMKFCLLYGTKLVFQERGWYLEHKYLTPKASMLIRAQLLNLCESVKDDALKVISAFNIPHITIRAPKTGIPNPGAAEAAYPAPMQPLVRDAARAQLAKL
;
A
#
# COMPACT_ATOMS: atom_id res chain seq x y z
N MET A 1 -15.95 -3.60 -35.82
CA MET A 1 -14.89 -3.34 -34.83
C MET A 1 -15.56 -3.11 -33.48
N THR A 2 -15.81 -4.17 -32.72
CA THR A 2 -16.44 -4.08 -31.40
C THR A 2 -15.38 -3.58 -30.42
N GLY A 3 -15.31 -2.26 -30.24
CA GLY A 3 -14.44 -1.61 -29.28
C GLY A 3 -14.83 -2.03 -27.86
N TRP A 4 -13.95 -2.79 -27.21
CA TRP A 4 -14.16 -3.31 -25.88
C TRP A 4 -14.31 -2.15 -24.89
N SER A 5 -15.43 -2.16 -24.17
CA SER A 5 -15.87 -1.16 -23.21
C SER A 5 -14.88 -1.02 -22.04
N GLY A 6 -14.56 0.24 -21.70
CA GLY A 6 -13.46 0.66 -20.82
C GLY A 6 -13.51 0.26 -19.34
N LEU A 7 -14.26 -0.78 -18.95
CA LEU A 7 -14.13 -1.37 -17.62
C LEU A 7 -12.98 -2.40 -17.54
N PHE A 8 -12.55 -2.95 -18.68
CA PHE A 8 -11.93 -4.29 -18.74
C PHE A 8 -10.48 -4.38 -19.27
N ILE A 9 -9.67 -3.32 -19.16
CA ILE A 9 -8.22 -3.41 -19.48
C ILE A 9 -7.49 -4.48 -18.62
N GLU A 10 -8.14 -5.00 -17.58
CA GLU A 10 -7.67 -6.15 -16.81
C GLU A 10 -7.60 -7.46 -17.63
N VAL A 11 -8.46 -7.71 -18.63
CA VAL A 11 -8.56 -9.06 -19.24
C VAL A 11 -7.26 -9.59 -19.87
N PRO A 12 -6.47 -8.81 -20.64
CA PRO A 12 -5.21 -9.31 -21.20
C PRO A 12 -4.16 -9.57 -20.13
N LEU A 13 -4.03 -8.69 -19.13
CA LEU A 13 -3.05 -8.80 -18.05
C LEU A 13 -3.43 -9.91 -17.06
N TYR A 14 -4.70 -10.08 -16.72
CA TYR A 14 -5.17 -11.22 -15.92
C TYR A 14 -5.04 -12.53 -16.68
N ARG A 15 -5.22 -12.57 -18.01
CA ARG A 15 -4.90 -13.76 -18.80
C ARG A 15 -3.40 -14.04 -18.84
N LEU A 16 -2.55 -13.00 -18.92
CA LEU A 16 -1.10 -13.16 -18.88
C LEU A 16 -0.64 -13.63 -17.50
N ALA A 17 -1.08 -12.98 -16.43
CA ALA A 17 -0.80 -13.37 -15.06
C ALA A 17 -1.42 -14.73 -14.71
N SER A 18 -2.61 -15.05 -15.22
CA SER A 18 -3.20 -16.39 -15.11
C SER A 18 -2.43 -17.43 -15.91
N LYS A 19 -1.91 -17.09 -17.10
CA LYS A 19 -1.03 -17.99 -17.88
C LYS A 19 0.26 -18.24 -17.13
N VAL A 20 0.87 -17.18 -16.58
CA VAL A 20 2.00 -17.28 -15.65
C VAL A 20 1.60 -18.23 -14.53
N CYS A 21 0.56 -17.93 -13.74
CA CYS A 21 0.07 -18.75 -12.62
C CYS A 21 -0.25 -20.21 -12.98
N CYS A 22 -0.85 -20.48 -14.14
CA CYS A 22 -1.15 -21.84 -14.60
C CYS A 22 0.12 -22.62 -14.97
N HIS A 23 1.15 -21.95 -15.51
CA HIS A 23 2.47 -22.55 -15.77
C HIS A 23 3.33 -22.68 -14.51
N LEU A 24 2.90 -22.13 -13.36
CA LEU A 24 3.61 -22.21 -12.08
C LEU A 24 3.36 -23.52 -11.30
N ARG A 25 2.69 -24.54 -11.85
CA ARG A 25 2.51 -25.84 -11.14
C ARG A 25 3.86 -26.58 -11.05
N GLY A 26 4.37 -26.78 -9.84
CA GLY A 26 5.51 -27.65 -9.51
C GLY A 26 6.23 -27.19 -8.23
N PRO A 27 6.57 -28.09 -7.28
CA PRO A 27 7.14 -27.73 -5.98
C PRO A 27 8.57 -27.15 -6.04
N GLN A 28 9.24 -27.23 -7.19
CA GLN A 28 10.58 -26.68 -7.40
C GLN A 28 10.54 -25.59 -8.49
N GLY A 29 11.25 -24.47 -8.27
CA GLY A 29 11.40 -23.40 -9.28
C GLY A 29 10.21 -22.45 -9.44
N PHE A 30 9.28 -22.39 -8.48
CA PHE A 30 8.09 -21.51 -8.52
C PHE A 30 8.44 -20.02 -8.49
N LEU A 31 9.29 -19.59 -7.55
CA LEU A 31 9.76 -18.21 -7.42
C LEU A 31 10.48 -17.76 -8.72
N GLN A 32 11.32 -18.63 -9.27
CA GLN A 32 12.08 -18.37 -10.50
C GLN A 32 11.15 -18.06 -11.69
N ARG A 33 10.08 -18.85 -11.87
CA ARG A 33 9.09 -18.66 -12.95
C ARG A 33 8.22 -17.41 -12.77
N ALA A 34 7.84 -17.07 -11.55
CA ALA A 34 7.09 -15.84 -11.31
C ALA A 34 7.94 -14.59 -11.53
N CYS A 35 9.19 -14.63 -11.03
CA CYS A 35 10.19 -13.62 -11.33
C CYS A 35 10.47 -13.55 -12.84
N GLN A 36 10.45 -14.67 -13.57
CA GLN A 36 10.55 -14.65 -15.04
C GLN A 36 9.33 -13.95 -15.66
N GLY A 37 8.12 -14.14 -15.14
CA GLY A 37 6.93 -13.41 -15.58
C GLY A 37 7.04 -11.89 -15.41
N VAL A 38 7.63 -11.43 -14.30
CA VAL A 38 7.97 -10.01 -14.08
C VAL A 38 9.02 -9.54 -15.11
N CYS A 39 10.03 -10.36 -15.40
CA CYS A 39 11.14 -10.03 -16.30
C CYS A 39 10.84 -10.19 -17.81
N CYS A 40 9.84 -10.99 -18.18
CA CYS A 40 9.50 -11.39 -19.55
C CYS A 40 8.36 -10.56 -20.17
N LEU A 41 8.15 -9.33 -19.71
CA LEU A 41 7.44 -8.34 -20.51
C LEU A 41 8.12 -8.29 -21.91
N PRO A 42 7.33 -8.25 -22.99
CA PRO A 42 7.77 -8.70 -24.31
C PRO A 42 9.09 -8.04 -24.74
N ARG A 43 10.12 -8.89 -24.94
CA ARG A 43 11.42 -8.55 -25.52
C ARG A 43 11.20 -8.02 -26.93
N ASP A 44 11.11 -6.70 -27.08
CA ASP A 44 11.33 -6.11 -28.40
C ASP A 44 12.86 -6.04 -28.58
N SER A 45 13.43 -7.04 -29.25
CA SER A 45 14.87 -7.22 -29.42
C SER A 45 15.56 -6.06 -30.15
N ARG A 46 14.80 -5.10 -30.69
CA ARG A 46 15.32 -3.87 -31.32
C ARG A 46 15.52 -2.70 -30.35
N ALA A 47 15.07 -2.80 -29.10
CA ALA A 47 15.15 -1.69 -28.13
C ALA A 47 16.30 -1.81 -27.12
N ALA A 48 17.37 -2.57 -27.43
CA ALA A 48 18.51 -2.78 -26.52
C ALA A 48 19.27 -1.48 -26.10
N GLY A 49 18.92 -0.31 -26.65
CA GLY A 49 19.44 1.00 -26.22
C GLY A 49 18.47 1.86 -25.41
N ILE A 50 17.17 1.52 -25.36
CA ILE A 50 16.19 2.26 -24.55
C ILE A 50 16.04 1.47 -23.26
N MET A 51 16.44 2.06 -22.12
CA MET A 51 16.14 1.47 -20.81
C MET A 51 14.66 1.08 -20.79
N GLU A 52 14.37 -0.21 -20.66
CA GLU A 52 13.02 -0.79 -20.84
C GLU A 52 12.00 -0.16 -19.89
N GLU A 53 12.47 0.41 -18.78
CA GLU A 53 11.72 1.21 -17.82
C GLU A 53 11.16 2.53 -18.40
N LYS A 54 11.76 3.04 -19.48
CA LYS A 54 11.25 4.17 -20.27
C LYS A 54 10.24 3.75 -21.33
N ARG A 55 9.71 2.52 -21.25
CA ARG A 55 8.55 2.12 -22.04
C ARG A 55 7.29 2.62 -21.34
N LYS A 56 6.43 3.32 -22.10
CA LYS A 56 5.12 3.73 -21.60
C LYS A 56 4.35 2.50 -21.05
N SER A 57 3.67 2.67 -19.93
CA SER A 57 2.91 1.66 -19.20
C SER A 57 3.74 0.58 -18.47
N PHE A 58 5.06 0.72 -18.39
CA PHE A 58 5.91 -0.24 -17.66
C PHE A 58 5.58 -0.27 -16.16
N ILE A 59 5.42 0.90 -15.54
CA ILE A 59 5.12 0.99 -14.11
C ILE A 59 3.72 0.47 -13.83
N SER A 60 2.75 0.84 -14.66
CA SER A 60 1.37 0.36 -14.55
C SER A 60 1.29 -1.16 -14.64
N GLN A 61 2.07 -1.78 -15.53
CA GLN A 61 2.12 -3.25 -15.64
C GLN A 61 2.66 -3.91 -14.37
N ILE A 62 3.68 -3.34 -13.74
CA ILE A 62 4.25 -3.85 -12.48
C ILE A 62 3.23 -3.70 -11.33
N LEU A 63 2.55 -2.56 -11.23
CA LEU A 63 1.54 -2.32 -10.19
C LEU A 63 0.36 -3.29 -10.29
N ILE A 64 -0.15 -3.50 -11.51
CA ILE A 64 -1.22 -4.48 -11.78
C ILE A 64 -0.74 -5.91 -11.48
N LEU A 65 0.50 -6.26 -11.85
CA LEU A 65 1.06 -7.56 -11.52
C LEU A 65 1.14 -7.78 -10.00
N GLY A 66 1.52 -6.75 -9.24
CA GLY A 66 1.52 -6.78 -7.77
C GLY A 66 0.14 -7.03 -7.18
N GLU A 67 -0.90 -6.38 -7.71
CA GLU A 67 -2.30 -6.62 -7.35
C GLU A 67 -2.70 -8.09 -7.59
N VAL A 68 -2.40 -8.63 -8.77
CA VAL A 68 -2.75 -10.01 -9.13
C VAL A 68 -1.99 -11.03 -8.29
N LEU A 69 -0.69 -10.83 -8.07
CA LEU A 69 0.12 -11.69 -7.22
C LEU A 69 -0.42 -11.72 -5.79
N CYS A 70 -0.87 -10.57 -5.27
CA CYS A 70 -1.48 -10.50 -3.93
C CYS A 70 -2.77 -11.34 -3.81
N MET A 71 -3.55 -11.47 -4.90
CA MET A 71 -4.71 -12.37 -4.94
C MET A 71 -4.32 -13.86 -4.93
N VAL A 72 -3.11 -14.19 -5.37
CA VAL A 72 -2.61 -15.58 -5.41
C VAL A 72 -1.99 -15.94 -4.07
N ASP A 73 -1.00 -15.17 -3.63
CA ASP A 73 -0.24 -15.38 -2.41
C ASP A 73 0.43 -14.04 -2.00
N VAL A 74 0.07 -13.54 -0.82
CA VAL A 74 0.53 -12.21 -0.37
C VAL A 74 2.03 -12.25 -0.09
N SER A 75 2.52 -13.28 0.61
CA SER A 75 3.95 -13.47 0.90
C SER A 75 4.82 -13.42 -0.36
N MET A 76 4.42 -14.12 -1.41
CA MET A 76 5.07 -14.14 -2.71
C MET A 76 5.04 -12.76 -3.38
N SER A 77 3.90 -12.07 -3.37
CA SER A 77 3.78 -10.71 -3.92
C SER A 77 4.77 -9.75 -3.23
N ILE A 78 4.87 -9.83 -1.90
CA ILE A 78 5.83 -9.03 -1.12
C ILE A 78 7.26 -9.42 -1.44
N LYS A 79 7.59 -10.71 -1.56
CA LYS A 79 8.93 -11.17 -1.93
C LYS A 79 9.35 -10.66 -3.32
N CYS A 80 8.45 -10.74 -4.31
CA CYS A 80 8.68 -10.13 -5.62
C CYS A 80 8.86 -8.60 -5.52
N GLY A 81 8.08 -7.93 -4.69
CA GLY A 81 8.22 -6.49 -4.42
C GLY A 81 9.58 -6.14 -3.82
N ILE A 82 10.08 -6.90 -2.86
CA ILE A 82 11.42 -6.70 -2.27
C ILE A 82 12.50 -6.78 -3.35
N LEU A 83 12.43 -7.79 -4.23
CA LEU A 83 13.43 -8.00 -5.27
C LEU A 83 13.42 -6.89 -6.31
N PHE A 84 12.25 -6.60 -6.89
CA PHE A 84 12.17 -5.75 -8.08
C PHE A 84 11.84 -4.29 -7.77
N LEU A 85 10.93 -4.02 -6.83
CA LEU A 85 10.52 -2.66 -6.51
C LEU A 85 11.46 -2.00 -5.49
N LEU A 86 11.90 -2.73 -4.47
CA LEU A 86 12.76 -2.15 -3.43
C LEU A 86 14.24 -2.25 -3.79
N PHE A 87 14.78 -3.46 -3.93
CA PHE A 87 16.20 -3.64 -4.26
C PHE A 87 16.50 -3.21 -5.71
N GLY A 88 15.76 -3.75 -6.69
CA GLY A 88 15.89 -3.35 -8.09
C GLY A 88 15.60 -1.86 -8.29
N GLY A 89 14.54 -1.35 -7.66
CA GLY A 89 14.22 0.07 -7.69
C GLY A 89 15.26 0.97 -7.00
N ALA A 90 15.93 0.50 -5.95
CA ALA A 90 17.06 1.24 -5.37
C ALA A 90 18.19 1.38 -6.39
N ILE A 91 18.58 0.28 -7.06
CA ILE A 91 19.62 0.29 -8.09
C ILE A 91 19.25 1.25 -9.23
N SER A 92 18.06 1.09 -9.83
CA SER A 92 17.65 1.91 -10.97
C SER A 92 17.48 3.39 -10.59
N ASN A 93 16.87 3.67 -9.44
CA ASN A 93 16.51 5.03 -9.10
C ASN A 93 17.60 5.82 -8.37
N LEU A 94 18.52 5.16 -7.66
CA LEU A 94 19.59 5.78 -6.89
C LEU A 94 20.97 5.57 -7.51
N GLY A 95 21.15 4.59 -8.39
CA GLY A 95 22.42 4.31 -9.05
C GLY A 95 22.60 5.08 -10.36
N SER A 96 23.84 5.05 -10.85
CA SER A 96 24.22 5.45 -12.20
C SER A 96 23.88 4.37 -13.26
N PRO A 97 23.99 4.66 -14.57
CA PRO A 97 23.87 3.64 -15.63
C PRO A 97 24.81 2.43 -15.47
N GLU A 98 26.00 2.66 -14.90
CA GLU A 98 26.96 1.59 -14.59
C GLU A 98 26.42 0.66 -13.51
N HIS A 99 25.75 1.20 -12.48
CA HIS A 99 25.09 0.41 -11.45
C HIS A 99 23.93 -0.42 -12.02
N VAL A 100 23.12 0.15 -12.91
CA VAL A 100 22.06 -0.59 -13.60
C VAL A 100 22.65 -1.75 -14.39
N THR A 101 23.75 -1.49 -15.10
CA THR A 101 24.42 -2.53 -15.91
C THR A 101 25.01 -3.65 -15.04
N LYS A 102 25.71 -3.27 -13.96
CA LYS A 102 26.40 -4.20 -13.07
C LYS A 102 25.44 -5.00 -12.18
N TRP A 103 24.40 -4.36 -11.66
CA TRP A 103 23.55 -4.95 -10.63
C TRP A 103 22.14 -5.28 -11.13
N PHE A 104 21.45 -4.35 -11.80
CA PHE A 104 20.05 -4.57 -12.17
C PHE A 104 19.86 -5.63 -13.26
N TRP A 105 20.73 -5.69 -14.29
CA TRP A 105 20.58 -6.70 -15.32
C TRP A 105 20.80 -8.14 -14.82
N PRO A 106 21.85 -8.45 -14.04
CA PRO A 106 21.98 -9.77 -13.43
C PRO A 106 20.84 -10.14 -12.46
N LEU A 107 20.26 -9.16 -11.75
CA LEU A 107 19.05 -9.36 -10.94
C LEU A 107 17.85 -9.77 -11.81
N LYS A 108 17.65 -9.09 -12.95
CA LYS A 108 16.59 -9.44 -13.91
C LYS A 108 16.77 -10.85 -14.49
N GLU A 109 18.01 -11.26 -14.70
CA GLU A 109 18.39 -12.63 -15.09
C GLU A 109 18.31 -13.63 -13.93
N GLN A 110 18.00 -13.18 -12.72
CA GLN A 110 17.93 -13.97 -11.49
C GLN A 110 19.22 -14.72 -11.19
N LYS A 111 20.37 -14.15 -11.57
CA LYS A 111 21.69 -14.68 -11.19
C LYS A 111 21.91 -14.60 -9.67
N TYR A 112 21.20 -13.70 -9.02
CA TYR A 112 21.19 -13.54 -7.57
C TYR A 112 19.86 -12.91 -7.13
N THR A 113 19.63 -12.86 -5.82
CA THR A 113 18.50 -12.11 -5.24
C THR A 113 18.95 -11.01 -4.27
N GLY A 114 18.10 -9.99 -4.10
CA GLY A 114 18.39 -8.79 -3.33
C GLY A 114 17.59 -8.66 -2.04
N MET A 115 17.99 -7.73 -1.19
CA MET A 115 17.33 -7.30 0.03
C MET A 115 17.31 -5.78 0.12
N PHE A 116 16.33 -5.21 0.82
CA PHE A 116 16.27 -3.78 1.09
C PHE A 116 16.44 -3.51 2.59
N ALA A 117 17.61 -3.00 2.97
CA ALA A 117 18.06 -2.91 4.35
C ALA A 117 18.11 -1.46 4.83
N MET A 118 16.94 -0.93 5.20
CA MET A 118 16.79 0.45 5.68
C MET A 118 16.51 0.51 7.18
N THR A 119 15.45 -0.15 7.63
CA THR A 119 14.99 -0.17 9.04
C THR A 119 16.05 -0.74 9.96
N GLU A 120 16.25 -0.07 11.09
CA GLU A 120 17.09 -0.54 12.19
C GLU A 120 16.27 -0.79 13.45
N ARG A 121 16.80 -1.59 14.37
CA ARG A 121 16.18 -1.87 15.67
C ARG A 121 15.79 -0.58 16.42
N GLY A 122 16.65 0.43 16.41
CA GLY A 122 16.37 1.73 17.04
C GLY A 122 15.62 2.73 16.16
N HIS A 123 15.59 2.51 14.84
CA HIS A 123 15.17 3.52 13.85
C HIS A 123 14.37 2.93 12.69
N GLY A 124 13.04 2.99 12.80
CA GLY A 124 12.10 2.69 11.70
C GLY A 124 11.68 3.95 10.94
N SER A 125 10.67 4.66 11.45
CA SER A 125 10.15 5.89 10.80
C SER A 125 11.18 7.04 10.74
N ASN A 126 12.18 7.03 11.61
CA ASN A 126 13.27 8.03 11.62
C ASN A 126 14.49 7.55 10.81
N VAL A 127 14.30 7.29 9.51
CA VAL A 127 15.37 6.85 8.60
C VAL A 127 16.56 7.82 8.58
N ARG A 128 16.33 9.12 8.84
CA ARG A 128 17.41 10.10 8.93
C ARG A 128 18.39 9.82 10.07
N GLY A 129 17.89 9.24 11.15
CA GLY A 129 18.63 8.95 12.37
C GLY A 129 19.25 7.56 12.43
N ILE A 130 19.27 6.81 11.32
CA ILE A 130 19.94 5.51 11.26
C ILE A 130 21.40 5.62 11.70
N GLN A 131 21.89 4.55 12.32
CA GLN A 131 23.17 4.49 13.01
C GLN A 131 24.18 3.59 12.30
N THR A 132 23.78 2.76 11.34
CA THR A 132 24.74 2.05 10.48
C THR A 132 25.64 3.08 9.79
N GLU A 133 26.95 2.87 9.83
CA GLU A 133 27.93 3.77 9.24
C GLU A 133 28.58 3.13 8.01
N ALA A 134 28.92 3.96 7.02
CA ALA A 134 29.70 3.61 5.85
C ALA A 134 30.88 4.58 5.78
N THR A 135 32.00 4.21 6.37
CA THR A 135 33.19 5.06 6.48
C THR A 135 34.10 4.84 5.29
N PHE A 136 34.44 5.93 4.59
CA PHE A 136 35.35 5.86 3.45
C PHE A 136 36.81 5.67 3.91
N ASP A 137 37.43 4.60 3.41
CA ASP A 137 38.84 4.28 3.56
C ASP A 137 39.58 4.73 2.29
N LEU A 138 40.30 5.85 2.41
CA LEU A 138 40.99 6.49 1.29
C LEU A 138 42.12 5.60 0.72
N ASP A 139 42.84 4.90 1.60
CA ASP A 139 44.03 4.13 1.19
C ASP A 139 43.63 2.92 0.34
N ASN A 140 42.49 2.30 0.66
CA ASN A 140 42.00 1.10 -0.02
C ASN A 140 40.91 1.38 -1.07
N GLN A 141 40.38 2.60 -1.13
CA GLN A 141 39.25 2.95 -2.01
C GLN A 141 37.99 2.13 -1.72
N GLU A 142 37.70 1.95 -0.44
CA GLU A 142 36.62 1.11 0.06
C GLU A 142 35.72 1.88 1.03
N PHE A 143 34.51 1.38 1.23
CA PHE A 143 33.69 1.73 2.38
C PHE A 143 33.73 0.60 3.40
N VAL A 144 33.91 0.95 4.66
CA VAL A 144 33.76 0.05 5.80
C VAL A 144 32.34 0.22 6.35
N ILE A 145 31.49 -0.79 6.15
CA ILE A 145 30.12 -0.85 6.66
C ILE A 145 30.16 -1.44 8.07
N ASP A 146 29.74 -0.66 9.06
CA ASP A 146 29.82 -1.05 10.47
C ASP A 146 28.59 -0.63 11.26
N MET A 147 28.33 -1.35 12.35
CA MET A 147 27.20 -1.12 13.24
C MET A 147 27.70 -0.80 14.67
N PRO A 148 27.64 0.46 15.12
CA PRO A 148 28.27 0.87 16.38
C PRO A 148 27.57 0.33 17.64
N CYS A 149 26.33 -0.16 17.52
CA CYS A 149 25.57 -0.75 18.62
C CYS A 149 24.41 -1.61 18.10
N GLU A 150 23.76 -2.35 19.00
CA GLU A 150 22.59 -3.18 18.66
C GLU A 150 21.42 -2.41 18.03
N ASN A 151 21.28 -1.12 18.36
CA ASN A 151 20.22 -0.29 17.79
C ASN A 151 20.42 -0.02 16.29
N ALA A 152 21.64 -0.19 15.78
CA ALA A 152 21.97 -0.07 14.36
C ALA A 152 21.67 -1.35 13.55
N HIS A 153 21.38 -2.48 14.22
CA HIS A 153 21.07 -3.74 13.54
C HIS A 153 19.90 -3.58 12.58
N LYS A 154 20.10 -3.96 11.31
CA LYS A 154 19.06 -3.90 10.29
C LYS A 154 18.01 -4.95 10.60
N MET A 155 16.76 -4.55 10.79
CA MET A 155 15.72 -5.41 11.35
C MET A 155 14.50 -5.50 10.43
N TYR A 156 13.84 -6.66 10.42
CA TYR A 156 12.70 -6.99 9.54
C TYR A 156 13.04 -7.09 8.06
N ILE A 157 14.31 -7.35 7.71
CA ILE A 157 14.77 -7.37 6.32
C ILE A 157 14.22 -8.61 5.62
N GLY A 158 13.35 -8.43 4.63
CA GLY A 158 12.82 -9.55 3.86
C GLY A 158 13.85 -10.12 2.89
N ASN A 159 13.77 -11.43 2.65
CA ASN A 159 14.77 -12.21 1.90
C ASN A 159 16.14 -12.32 2.59
N ALA A 160 16.21 -12.13 3.91
CA ALA A 160 17.48 -12.10 4.68
C ALA A 160 18.18 -13.47 4.76
N MET A 161 17.41 -14.56 4.66
CA MET A 161 17.98 -15.91 4.78
C MET A 161 18.55 -16.42 3.46
N HIS A 162 18.11 -15.87 2.32
CA HIS A 162 18.48 -16.36 0.98
C HIS A 162 19.07 -15.31 0.05
N GLY A 163 18.99 -14.02 0.40
CA GLY A 163 19.50 -12.93 -0.42
C GLY A 163 21.03 -12.90 -0.51
N ASN A 164 21.54 -12.57 -1.70
CA ASN A 164 22.98 -12.47 -1.95
C ASN A 164 23.51 -11.06 -1.73
N TYR A 165 22.71 -10.03 -2.01
CA TYR A 165 23.09 -8.62 -1.88
C TYR A 165 22.02 -7.81 -1.17
N ALA A 166 22.41 -6.80 -0.41
CA ALA A 166 21.50 -5.85 0.21
C ALA A 166 21.75 -4.44 -0.27
N ALA A 167 20.68 -3.70 -0.55
CA ALA A 167 20.69 -2.25 -0.65
C ALA A 167 20.62 -1.69 0.79
N VAL A 168 21.77 -1.38 1.37
CA VAL A 168 21.93 -0.95 2.76
C VAL A 168 21.95 0.56 2.84
N PHE A 169 21.03 1.13 3.63
CA PHE A 169 21.10 2.55 3.99
C PHE A 169 22.03 2.73 5.19
N ALA A 170 23.01 3.62 5.06
CA ALA A 170 23.99 3.93 6.10
C ALA A 170 24.37 5.42 6.08
N GLN A 171 24.86 5.94 7.21
CA GLN A 171 25.47 7.26 7.29
C GLN A 171 26.80 7.23 6.55
N LEU A 172 26.92 7.99 5.45
CA LEU A 172 28.17 8.12 4.71
C LEU A 172 29.15 8.99 5.51
N ILE A 173 30.23 8.41 6.01
CA ILE A 173 31.25 9.12 6.81
C ILE A 173 32.50 9.34 5.96
N ILE A 174 32.90 10.61 5.82
CA ILE A 174 34.11 11.02 5.09
C ILE A 174 34.90 11.94 6.01
N GLU A 175 36.16 11.61 6.29
CA GLU A 175 37.03 12.34 7.23
C GLU A 175 36.34 12.63 8.58
N GLY A 176 35.65 11.62 9.13
CA GLY A 176 34.93 11.71 10.40
C GLY A 176 33.64 12.55 10.37
N LYS A 177 33.21 13.03 9.19
CA LYS A 177 31.99 13.84 9.03
C LYS A 177 30.91 13.06 8.28
N SER A 178 29.73 12.95 8.88
CA SER A 178 28.55 12.37 8.21
C SER A 178 28.02 13.29 7.10
N GLN A 179 27.85 12.73 5.89
CA GLN A 179 27.16 13.34 4.76
C GLN A 179 25.66 12.98 4.71
N GLY A 180 25.17 12.26 5.73
CA GLY A 180 23.80 11.78 5.85
C GLY A 180 23.58 10.39 5.21
N PRO A 181 22.34 9.87 5.27
CA PRO A 181 22.01 8.55 4.73
C PRO A 181 22.25 8.45 3.22
N HIS A 182 23.00 7.43 2.81
CA HIS A 182 23.20 6.99 1.43
C HIS A 182 22.94 5.49 1.32
N CYS A 183 22.77 4.98 0.10
CA CYS A 183 22.49 3.57 -0.15
C CYS A 183 23.70 2.87 -0.79
N PHE A 184 24.06 1.71 -0.27
CA PHE A 184 25.21 0.92 -0.69
C PHE A 184 24.77 -0.50 -1.07
N ILE A 185 25.38 -1.06 -2.11
CA ILE A 185 25.21 -2.50 -2.42
C ILE A 185 26.22 -3.28 -1.59
N VAL A 186 25.75 -4.07 -0.63
CA VAL A 186 26.58 -4.86 0.27
C VAL A 186 26.44 -6.35 -0.07
N PRO A 187 27.53 -7.07 -0.39
CA PRO A 187 27.50 -8.53 -0.51
C PRO A 187 27.19 -9.18 0.83
N ILE A 188 26.21 -10.07 0.85
CA ILE A 188 25.74 -10.78 2.04
C ILE A 188 26.14 -12.25 1.96
N ARG A 189 25.94 -12.89 0.80
CA ARG A 189 26.27 -14.29 0.57
C ARG A 189 26.99 -14.52 -0.75
N ASP A 190 27.88 -15.51 -0.76
CA ASP A 190 28.46 -16.06 -1.98
C ASP A 190 27.44 -16.91 -2.76
N GLU A 191 27.87 -17.49 -3.89
CA GLU A 191 27.05 -18.36 -4.73
C GLU A 191 26.68 -19.70 -4.07
N ASN A 192 27.43 -20.11 -3.04
CA ASN A 192 27.19 -21.33 -2.27
C ASN A 192 26.27 -21.06 -1.06
N GLY A 193 25.85 -19.81 -0.85
CA GLY A 193 24.98 -19.40 0.26
C GLY A 193 25.70 -19.10 1.57
N ASN A 194 27.04 -19.15 1.59
CA ASN A 194 27.83 -18.81 2.77
C ASN A 194 27.82 -17.30 2.98
N LEU A 195 27.71 -16.87 4.24
CA LEU A 195 27.83 -15.46 4.59
C LEU A 195 29.26 -14.96 4.37
N TYR A 196 29.40 -13.75 3.85
CA TYR A 196 30.71 -13.09 3.80
C TYR A 196 31.22 -12.76 5.21
N PRO A 197 32.55 -12.69 5.41
CA PRO A 197 33.14 -12.28 6.69
C PRO A 197 32.57 -10.94 7.19
N GLY A 198 32.30 -10.86 8.49
CA GLY A 198 31.70 -9.67 9.13
C GLY A 198 30.18 -9.55 8.94
N VAL A 199 29.54 -10.41 8.14
CA VAL A 199 28.08 -10.43 7.95
C VAL A 199 27.46 -11.50 8.83
N THR A 200 26.47 -11.12 9.64
CA THR A 200 25.57 -12.06 10.34
C THR A 200 24.13 -11.87 9.87
N ALA A 201 23.42 -12.97 9.64
CA ALA A 201 21.99 -12.98 9.33
C ALA A 201 21.24 -13.88 10.33
N ILE A 202 20.22 -13.32 11.00
CA ILE A 202 19.42 -14.01 12.02
C ILE A 202 17.97 -14.08 11.55
N ASP A 203 17.37 -15.28 11.54
CA ASP A 203 15.95 -15.46 11.24
C ASP A 203 15.07 -14.90 12.37
N MET A 204 14.04 -14.12 12.03
CA MET A 204 13.06 -13.61 12.98
C MET A 204 11.90 -14.59 13.25
N MET A 205 11.95 -15.79 12.67
CA MET A 205 11.04 -16.90 12.93
C MET A 205 9.59 -16.59 12.54
N HIS A 206 8.65 -17.27 13.21
CA HIS A 206 7.23 -17.22 12.91
C HIS A 206 6.62 -15.85 13.26
N LYS A 207 5.85 -15.31 12.31
CA LYS A 207 5.16 -14.02 12.41
C LYS A 207 3.64 -14.24 12.40
N GLU A 208 2.89 -13.19 12.73
CA GLU A 208 1.42 -13.18 12.62
C GLU A 208 0.95 -13.56 11.21
N GLY A 209 1.62 -13.01 10.19
CA GLY A 209 1.39 -13.31 8.78
C GLY A 209 2.66 -13.09 7.95
N MET A 210 2.53 -13.31 6.65
CA MET A 210 3.59 -13.28 5.65
C MET A 210 4.73 -14.25 5.97
N ASN A 211 4.40 -15.46 6.42
CA ASN A 211 5.40 -16.46 6.82
C ASN A 211 6.21 -17.02 5.64
N GLY A 212 5.79 -16.77 4.39
CA GLY A 212 6.61 -17.05 3.19
C GLY A 212 7.72 -16.00 2.94
N VAL A 213 7.71 -14.89 3.68
CA VAL A 213 8.77 -13.89 3.66
C VAL A 213 9.72 -14.18 4.82
N ASP A 214 10.95 -14.56 4.49
CA ASP A 214 12.05 -14.84 5.41
C ASP A 214 12.67 -13.53 5.93
N ASN A 215 11.94 -12.88 6.84
CA ASN A 215 12.39 -11.67 7.53
C ASN A 215 13.52 -11.99 8.50
N GLY A 216 14.62 -11.25 8.42
CA GLY A 216 15.76 -11.42 9.29
C GLY A 216 16.33 -10.12 9.84
N ILE A 217 17.33 -10.28 10.70
CA ILE A 217 18.22 -9.23 11.18
C ILE A 217 19.54 -9.38 10.45
N LEU A 218 20.04 -8.30 9.84
CA LEU A 218 21.40 -8.24 9.31
C LEU A 218 22.28 -7.44 10.27
N ILE A 219 23.48 -7.95 10.53
CA ILE A 219 24.51 -7.30 11.35
C ILE A 219 25.78 -7.23 10.51
N PHE A 220 26.42 -6.06 10.49
CA PHE A 220 27.67 -5.81 9.79
C PHE A 220 28.74 -5.41 10.81
N ASP A 221 29.83 -6.18 10.86
CA ASP A 221 31.05 -5.88 11.60
C ASP A 221 32.17 -5.62 10.58
N LYS A 222 32.45 -4.34 10.37
CA LYS A 222 33.53 -3.83 9.49
C LYS A 222 33.59 -4.49 8.10
N VAL A 223 32.44 -4.68 7.46
CA VAL A 223 32.35 -5.28 6.12
C VAL A 223 32.88 -4.28 5.09
N ARG A 224 33.92 -4.69 4.34
CA ARG A 224 34.56 -3.85 3.32
C ARG A 224 33.87 -4.04 1.97
N ILE A 225 33.55 -2.93 1.31
CA ILE A 225 32.98 -2.91 -0.04
C ILE A 225 33.72 -1.89 -0.92
N PRO A 226 33.84 -2.12 -2.24
CA PRO A 226 34.44 -1.14 -3.15
C PRO A 226 33.70 0.20 -3.15
N ARG A 227 34.40 1.30 -3.43
CA ARG A 227 33.82 2.65 -3.58
C ARG A 227 32.65 2.67 -4.58
N GLU A 228 32.72 1.87 -5.64
CA GLU A 228 31.71 1.77 -6.70
C GLU A 228 30.43 1.04 -6.27
N ASN A 229 30.32 0.62 -5.00
CA ASN A 229 29.07 0.07 -4.47
C ASN A 229 28.15 1.14 -3.86
N LEU A 230 28.59 2.39 -3.76
CA LEU A 230 27.73 3.53 -3.41
C LEU A 230 26.81 3.89 -4.58
N LEU A 231 25.49 3.81 -4.38
CA LEU A 231 24.51 4.30 -5.36
C LEU A 231 24.56 5.83 -5.42
N ASP A 232 25.22 6.33 -6.47
CA ASP A 232 25.90 7.63 -6.47
C ASP A 232 25.13 8.78 -7.14
N LYS A 233 23.91 8.54 -7.65
CA LYS A 233 23.12 9.53 -8.41
C LYS A 233 22.89 10.85 -7.67
N PHE A 234 22.77 10.79 -6.33
CA PHE A 234 22.53 11.96 -5.48
C PHE A 234 23.74 12.37 -4.64
N GLY A 235 24.80 11.58 -4.64
CA GLY A 235 25.99 11.83 -3.84
C GLY A 235 27.06 10.80 -4.17
N SER A 236 28.21 11.26 -4.62
CA SER A 236 29.35 10.44 -5.04
C SER A 236 30.59 10.78 -4.22
N VAL A 237 31.54 9.84 -4.19
CA VAL A 237 32.87 10.03 -3.61
C VAL A 237 33.88 9.73 -4.70
N THR A 238 34.76 10.68 -4.98
CA THR A 238 35.85 10.52 -5.95
C THR A 238 36.98 9.67 -5.37
N PRO A 239 37.91 9.16 -6.21
CA PRO A 239 39.01 8.37 -5.69
C PRO A 239 39.93 9.10 -4.72
N ASP A 240 40.03 10.42 -4.78
CA ASP A 240 40.77 11.26 -3.83
C ASP A 240 39.95 11.61 -2.56
N GLY A 241 38.80 10.97 -2.35
CA GLY A 241 37.97 11.13 -1.15
C GLY A 241 37.08 12.37 -1.12
N GLN A 242 36.98 13.11 -2.22
CA GLN A 242 36.12 14.28 -2.29
C GLN A 242 34.65 13.89 -2.48
N TYR A 243 33.78 14.45 -1.64
CA TYR A 243 32.34 14.27 -1.73
C TYR A 243 31.74 15.25 -2.74
N HIS A 244 30.96 14.75 -3.70
CA HIS A 244 30.20 15.57 -4.63
C HIS A 244 28.71 15.23 -4.57
N SER A 245 27.85 16.24 -4.75
CA SER A 245 26.41 16.04 -4.85
C SER A 245 25.77 17.12 -5.73
N PRO A 246 24.82 16.77 -6.61
CA PRO A 246 24.03 17.75 -7.35
C PRO A 246 23.08 18.55 -6.43
N ILE A 247 22.87 18.11 -5.18
CA ILE A 247 21.97 18.75 -4.22
C ILE A 247 22.76 19.14 -2.97
N GLN A 248 23.07 20.43 -2.85
CA GLN A 248 23.89 20.99 -1.77
C GLN A 248 23.29 20.76 -0.37
N SER A 249 21.98 20.99 -0.21
CA SER A 249 21.32 20.81 1.09
C SER A 249 21.17 19.32 1.42
N LYS A 250 21.80 18.88 2.52
CA LYS A 250 21.65 17.50 3.05
C LYS A 250 20.18 17.09 3.20
N ASN A 251 19.33 18.02 3.66
CA ASN A 251 17.89 17.77 3.82
C ASN A 251 17.19 17.56 2.47
N ALA A 252 17.48 18.42 1.48
CA ALA A 252 16.87 18.31 0.16
C ALA A 252 17.33 17.03 -0.55
N ARG A 253 18.61 16.66 -0.40
CA ARG A 253 19.17 15.41 -0.94
C ARG A 253 18.50 14.18 -0.34
N PHE A 254 18.39 14.13 0.99
CA PHE A 254 17.71 13.03 1.66
C PHE A 254 16.24 12.89 1.21
N ASN A 255 15.52 14.01 1.10
CA ASN A 255 14.16 14.01 0.57
C ASN A 255 14.11 13.53 -0.89
N ALA A 256 15.14 13.80 -1.70
CA ALA A 256 15.23 13.32 -3.08
C ALA A 256 15.44 11.80 -3.15
N ILE A 257 16.32 11.26 -2.31
CA ILE A 257 16.54 9.81 -2.15
C ILE A 257 15.26 9.11 -1.69
N LEU A 258 14.52 9.69 -0.74
CA LEU A 258 13.24 9.11 -0.31
C LEU A 258 12.15 9.23 -1.38
N ALA A 259 12.13 10.33 -2.14
CA ALA A 259 11.14 10.56 -3.18
C ALA A 259 11.19 9.49 -4.27
N THR A 260 12.39 9.02 -4.64
CA THR A 260 12.57 7.95 -5.62
C THR A 260 12.05 6.59 -5.17
N LEU A 261 11.85 6.40 -3.87
CA LEU A 261 11.27 5.18 -3.31
C LEU A 261 9.74 5.25 -3.22
N THR A 262 9.12 6.41 -3.42
CA THR A 262 7.66 6.59 -3.27
C THR A 262 6.79 5.66 -4.15
N PRO A 263 7.19 5.21 -5.36
CA PRO A 263 6.40 4.28 -6.17
C PRO A 263 5.99 2.98 -5.44
N SER A 264 6.80 2.48 -4.50
CA SER A 264 6.47 1.29 -3.69
C SER A 264 5.21 1.50 -2.85
N ARG A 265 4.93 2.72 -2.37
CA ARG A 265 3.71 3.03 -1.60
C ARG A 265 2.45 2.84 -2.43
N LEU A 266 2.51 3.19 -3.72
CA LEU A 266 1.41 2.91 -4.64
C LEU A 266 1.29 1.40 -4.89
N ALA A 267 2.40 0.67 -5.00
CA ALA A 267 2.36 -0.80 -5.10
C ALA A 267 1.64 -1.45 -3.91
N VAL A 268 1.86 -0.97 -2.68
CA VAL A 268 1.11 -1.44 -1.49
C VAL A 268 -0.39 -1.16 -1.61
N THR A 269 -0.77 -0.03 -2.23
CA THR A 269 -2.18 0.29 -2.50
C THR A 269 -2.81 -0.75 -3.45
N PHE A 270 -2.11 -1.11 -4.52
CA PHE A 270 -2.55 -2.13 -5.48
C PHE A 270 -2.62 -3.53 -4.86
N GLN A 271 -1.64 -3.90 -4.03
CA GLN A 271 -1.67 -5.16 -3.28
C GLN A 271 -2.84 -5.20 -2.28
N ALA A 272 -3.07 -4.11 -1.54
CA ALA A 272 -4.19 -3.99 -0.60
C ALA A 272 -5.55 -4.13 -1.31
N LEU A 273 -5.69 -3.52 -2.49
CA LEU A 273 -6.85 -3.70 -3.37
C LEU A 273 -7.05 -5.15 -3.80
N GLY A 274 -5.97 -5.84 -4.18
CA GLY A 274 -6.03 -7.25 -4.58
C GLY A 274 -6.62 -8.14 -3.49
N ALA A 275 -6.14 -8.00 -2.25
CA ALA A 275 -6.65 -8.73 -1.11
C ALA A 275 -8.12 -8.36 -0.78
N MET A 276 -8.45 -7.06 -0.82
CA MET A 276 -9.81 -6.57 -0.57
C MET A 276 -10.81 -7.14 -1.59
N LYS A 277 -10.49 -7.07 -2.90
CA LYS A 277 -11.34 -7.61 -3.98
C LYS A 277 -11.55 -9.11 -3.83
N LEU A 278 -10.50 -9.87 -3.49
CA LEU A 278 -10.60 -11.31 -3.28
C LEU A 278 -11.48 -11.65 -2.06
N GLY A 279 -11.26 -11.00 -0.92
CA GLY A 279 -12.07 -11.19 0.28
C GLY A 279 -13.55 -10.87 0.05
N LEU A 280 -13.83 -9.74 -0.62
CA LEU A 280 -15.19 -9.35 -1.01
C LEU A 280 -15.84 -10.35 -1.95
N MET A 281 -15.12 -10.83 -2.95
CA MET A 281 -15.66 -11.81 -3.89
C MET A 281 -16.06 -13.11 -3.18
N ILE A 282 -15.23 -13.60 -2.24
CA ILE A 282 -15.53 -14.79 -1.45
C ILE A 282 -16.77 -14.55 -0.56
N ALA A 283 -16.77 -13.45 0.20
CA ALA A 283 -17.84 -13.15 1.14
C ALA A 283 -19.19 -12.86 0.45
N ILE A 284 -19.18 -12.15 -0.67
CA ILE A 284 -20.41 -11.82 -1.42
C ILE A 284 -20.98 -13.08 -2.09
N ARG A 285 -20.15 -13.93 -2.72
CA ARG A 285 -20.61 -15.20 -3.29
C ARG A 285 -21.18 -16.13 -2.22
N TYR A 286 -20.51 -16.23 -1.06
CA TYR A 286 -21.02 -16.96 0.09
C TYR A 286 -22.37 -16.41 0.57
N SER A 287 -22.51 -15.09 0.61
CA SER A 287 -23.74 -14.44 1.07
C SER A 287 -24.95 -14.69 0.16
N HIS A 288 -24.69 -14.89 -1.14
CA HIS A 288 -25.69 -15.22 -2.14
C HIS A 288 -26.03 -16.72 -2.24
N SER A 289 -25.23 -17.59 -1.61
CA SER A 289 -25.44 -19.04 -1.62
C SER A 289 -25.93 -19.60 -0.27
N ARG A 290 -25.41 -19.07 0.84
CA ARG A 290 -25.78 -19.52 2.19
C ARG A 290 -27.16 -19.00 2.57
N ARG A 291 -27.99 -19.88 3.14
CA ARG A 291 -29.30 -19.55 3.71
C ARG A 291 -29.26 -19.67 5.23
N GLN A 292 -29.97 -18.77 5.90
CA GLN A 292 -30.16 -18.80 7.36
C GLN A 292 -31.28 -17.85 7.77
N PHE A 293 -32.14 -18.30 8.70
CA PHE A 293 -33.30 -17.55 9.20
C PHE A 293 -34.30 -17.20 8.10
N GLY A 294 -35.45 -16.63 8.47
CA GLY A 294 -36.47 -16.21 7.53
C GLY A 294 -37.81 -15.97 8.21
N PRO A 295 -38.84 -15.60 7.43
CA PRO A 295 -40.21 -15.57 7.94
C PRO A 295 -40.62 -16.94 8.51
N LYS A 296 -41.45 -16.94 9.56
CA LYS A 296 -42.03 -18.18 10.10
C LYS A 296 -42.74 -18.97 8.99
N ASP A 297 -42.58 -20.29 9.01
CA ASP A 297 -43.22 -21.23 8.07
C ASP A 297 -42.84 -21.02 6.59
N LYS A 298 -41.72 -20.34 6.31
CA LYS A 298 -41.12 -20.23 4.97
C LYS A 298 -39.70 -20.79 4.95
N GLU A 299 -39.20 -21.09 3.76
CA GLU A 299 -37.80 -21.46 3.57
C GLU A 299 -36.86 -20.37 4.06
N GLU A 300 -35.68 -20.79 4.54
CA GLU A 300 -34.63 -19.87 4.93
C GLU A 300 -34.21 -18.97 3.76
N VAL A 301 -34.05 -17.67 4.05
CA VAL A 301 -33.59 -16.69 3.08
C VAL A 301 -32.08 -16.74 2.92
N LYS A 302 -31.59 -16.31 1.74
CA LYS A 302 -30.15 -16.11 1.55
C LYS A 302 -29.65 -15.07 2.54
N ILE A 303 -28.45 -15.24 3.10
CA ILE A 303 -27.99 -14.33 4.15
C ILE A 303 -27.76 -12.90 3.65
N ILE A 304 -27.57 -12.70 2.34
CA ILE A 304 -27.52 -11.36 1.74
C ILE A 304 -28.83 -10.57 1.88
N GLU A 305 -29.96 -11.24 2.14
CA GLU A 305 -31.26 -10.60 2.39
C GLU A 305 -31.34 -9.93 3.77
N HIS A 306 -30.41 -10.24 4.69
CA HIS A 306 -30.33 -9.56 5.97
C HIS A 306 -29.65 -8.19 5.79
N GLN A 307 -30.34 -7.10 6.17
CA GLN A 307 -29.88 -5.73 5.96
C GLN A 307 -28.43 -5.48 6.42
N MET A 308 -28.04 -6.04 7.58
CA MET A 308 -26.67 -5.88 8.10
C MET A 308 -25.62 -6.61 7.26
N GLN A 309 -25.97 -7.72 6.61
CA GLN A 309 -25.07 -8.41 5.69
C GLN A 309 -24.76 -7.53 4.48
N ALA A 310 -25.81 -6.96 3.86
CA ALA A 310 -25.68 -6.05 2.73
C ALA A 310 -24.94 -4.75 3.13
N LEU A 311 -25.28 -4.14 4.26
CA LEU A 311 -24.66 -2.90 4.73
C LEU A 311 -23.14 -3.02 4.87
N ARG A 312 -22.66 -4.12 5.47
CA ARG A 312 -21.23 -4.36 5.71
C ARG A 312 -20.48 -4.59 4.40
N LEU A 313 -20.96 -5.51 3.57
CA LEU A 313 -20.25 -5.90 2.33
C LEU A 313 -20.33 -4.82 1.23
N MET A 314 -21.50 -4.18 1.04
CA MET A 314 -21.68 -3.22 -0.05
C MET A 314 -20.91 -1.91 0.22
N SER A 315 -20.78 -1.50 1.48
CA SER A 315 -19.97 -0.33 1.86
C SER A 315 -18.49 -0.52 1.52
N HIS A 316 -17.96 -1.71 1.78
CA HIS A 316 -16.59 -2.08 1.40
C HIS A 316 -16.42 -2.23 -0.11
N LEU A 317 -17.38 -2.83 -0.81
CA LEU A 317 -17.34 -2.94 -2.27
C LEU A 317 -17.32 -1.57 -2.97
N ALA A 318 -18.14 -0.62 -2.50
CA ALA A 318 -18.11 0.77 -2.99
C ALA A 318 -16.75 1.43 -2.75
N THR A 319 -16.11 1.12 -1.62
CA THR A 319 -14.78 1.65 -1.28
C THR A 319 -13.69 1.03 -2.15
N ALA A 320 -13.72 -0.28 -2.38
CA ALA A 320 -12.80 -0.97 -3.28
C ALA A 320 -12.82 -0.37 -4.69
N LEU A 321 -14.01 -0.03 -5.20
CA LEU A 321 -14.17 0.65 -6.49
C LEU A 321 -13.59 2.06 -6.46
N ALA A 322 -13.90 2.87 -5.43
CA ALA A 322 -13.36 4.22 -5.30
C ALA A 322 -11.83 4.23 -5.26
N VAL A 323 -11.24 3.35 -4.44
CA VAL A 323 -9.79 3.20 -4.34
C VAL A 323 -9.20 2.69 -5.65
N THR A 324 -9.86 1.77 -6.37
CA THR A 324 -9.43 1.29 -7.70
C THR A 324 -9.30 2.44 -8.71
N PHE A 325 -10.32 3.30 -8.83
CA PHE A 325 -10.25 4.41 -9.79
C PHE A 325 -9.23 5.48 -9.38
N THR A 326 -9.05 5.68 -8.08
CA THR A 326 -8.11 6.68 -7.57
C THR A 326 -6.65 6.20 -7.65
N SER A 327 -6.38 4.92 -7.41
CA SER A 327 -5.06 4.33 -7.58
C SER A 327 -4.65 4.30 -9.05
N ARG A 328 -5.58 4.01 -9.96
CA ARG A 328 -5.34 4.11 -11.42
C ARG A 328 -5.02 5.54 -11.85
N HIS A 329 -5.72 6.54 -11.31
CA HIS A 329 -5.37 7.94 -11.57
C HIS A 329 -3.96 8.29 -11.10
N ALA A 330 -3.55 7.82 -9.91
CA ALA A 330 -2.19 8.02 -9.42
C ALA A 330 -1.14 7.27 -10.25
N ASP A 331 -1.46 6.06 -10.70
CA ASP A 331 -0.65 5.24 -11.61
C ASP A 331 -0.43 5.95 -12.95
N ASP A 332 -1.49 6.45 -13.60
CA ASP A 332 -1.39 7.17 -14.88
C ASP A 332 -0.44 8.38 -14.80
N ILE A 333 -0.49 9.14 -13.69
CA ILE A 333 0.41 10.27 -13.47
C ILE A 333 1.83 9.78 -13.23
N LEU A 334 2.01 8.73 -12.43
CA LEU A 334 3.31 8.18 -12.09
C LEU A 334 4.03 7.59 -13.31
N ASP A 335 3.32 6.79 -14.11
CA ASP A 335 3.85 6.18 -15.34
C ASP A 335 4.24 7.27 -16.35
N GLU A 336 3.42 8.31 -16.52
CA GLU A 336 3.76 9.43 -17.41
C GLU A 336 4.93 10.27 -16.86
N ASP A 337 5.04 10.48 -15.54
CA ASP A 337 6.19 11.16 -14.92
C ASP A 337 7.49 10.38 -15.16
N ILE A 338 7.48 9.06 -14.95
CA ILE A 338 8.65 8.19 -15.13
C ILE A 338 9.01 8.08 -16.62
N PHE A 339 8.02 7.87 -17.49
CA PHE A 339 8.20 7.80 -18.94
C PHE A 339 8.87 9.07 -19.49
N GLN A 340 8.43 10.24 -19.03
CA GLN A 340 8.96 11.54 -19.44
C GLN A 340 10.27 11.92 -18.71
N GLY A 341 10.78 11.06 -17.83
CA GLY A 341 11.99 11.32 -17.03
C GLY A 341 11.85 12.49 -16.06
N ARG A 342 10.62 12.84 -15.66
CA ARG A 342 10.38 13.92 -14.69
C ARG A 342 10.86 13.48 -13.31
N ALA A 343 11.64 14.35 -12.67
CA ALA A 343 12.11 14.08 -11.31
C ALA A 343 10.91 14.00 -10.34
N LEU A 344 10.70 12.84 -9.73
CA LEU A 344 9.59 12.60 -8.80
C LEU A 344 9.58 13.57 -7.60
N THR A 345 10.74 14.14 -7.24
CA THR A 345 10.87 15.21 -6.24
C THR A 345 10.05 16.47 -6.54
N ASN A 346 9.75 16.71 -7.81
CA ASN A 346 8.93 17.85 -8.25
C ASN A 346 7.43 17.55 -8.13
N SER A 347 7.03 16.28 -8.11
CA SER A 347 5.64 15.83 -8.06
C SER A 347 5.14 15.64 -6.62
N ARG A 348 5.26 16.67 -5.76
CA ARG A 348 4.88 16.59 -4.34
C ARG A 348 3.42 16.21 -4.11
N SER A 349 2.51 16.74 -4.94
CA SER A 349 1.09 16.38 -4.89
C SER A 349 0.86 14.89 -5.16
N LEU A 350 1.62 14.30 -6.09
CA LEU A 350 1.56 12.87 -6.37
C LEU A 350 2.12 12.06 -5.19
N GLN A 351 3.24 12.48 -4.60
CA GLN A 351 3.79 11.83 -3.41
C GLN A 351 2.81 11.84 -2.23
N ALA A 352 2.14 12.97 -2.00
CA ALA A 352 1.08 13.10 -1.02
C ALA A 352 -0.10 12.16 -1.34
N LEU A 353 -0.56 12.13 -2.60
CA LEU A 353 -1.64 11.24 -3.02
C LEU A 353 -1.29 9.77 -2.79
N MET A 354 -0.10 9.31 -3.20
CA MET A 354 0.36 7.94 -3.00
C MET A 354 0.48 7.58 -1.51
N ALA A 355 1.04 8.47 -0.68
CA ALA A 355 1.13 8.26 0.76
C ALA A 355 -0.26 8.16 1.43
N GLY A 356 -1.17 9.04 1.06
CA GLY A 356 -2.53 9.01 1.60
C GLY A 356 -3.36 7.84 1.08
N LEU A 357 -3.19 7.44 -0.18
CA LEU A 357 -3.81 6.24 -0.74
C LEU A 357 -3.32 4.98 -0.04
N LYS A 358 -2.00 4.83 0.18
CA LYS A 358 -1.44 3.73 0.97
C LYS A 358 -2.09 3.66 2.34
N ALA A 359 -2.16 4.78 3.06
CA ALA A 359 -2.76 4.81 4.39
C ALA A 359 -4.25 4.46 4.38
N TYR A 360 -5.01 5.05 3.46
CA TYR A 360 -6.44 4.86 3.36
C TYR A 360 -6.80 3.44 2.92
N SER A 361 -6.19 2.93 1.85
CA SER A 361 -6.51 1.61 1.30
C SER A 361 -6.17 0.49 2.26
N THR A 362 -5.05 0.57 2.99
CA THR A 362 -4.62 -0.49 3.91
C THR A 362 -5.52 -0.58 5.14
N TRP A 363 -5.95 0.54 5.71
CA TRP A 363 -6.97 0.53 6.77
C TRP A 363 -8.33 0.00 6.30
N GLU A 364 -8.76 0.37 5.09
CA GLU A 364 -9.98 -0.19 4.51
C GLU A 364 -9.81 -1.68 4.20
N THR A 365 -8.63 -2.18 3.82
CA THR A 365 -8.38 -3.62 3.61
C THR A 365 -8.51 -4.40 4.91
N VAL A 366 -7.88 -3.94 6.00
CA VAL A 366 -8.01 -4.61 7.31
C VAL A 366 -9.47 -4.66 7.77
N SER A 367 -10.17 -3.52 7.66
CA SER A 367 -11.59 -3.42 8.05
C SER A 367 -12.49 -4.29 7.16
N CYS A 368 -12.25 -4.29 5.85
CA CYS A 368 -12.98 -5.09 4.88
C CYS A 368 -12.79 -6.58 5.11
N LEU A 369 -11.56 -7.05 5.31
CA LEU A 369 -11.29 -8.47 5.53
C LEU A 369 -11.86 -8.96 6.87
N GLN A 370 -11.85 -8.10 7.90
CA GLN A 370 -12.55 -8.39 9.14
C GLN A 370 -14.05 -8.61 8.87
N ASP A 371 -14.73 -7.66 8.22
CA ASP A 371 -16.15 -7.78 7.90
C ASP A 371 -16.45 -8.99 6.99
N CYS A 372 -15.63 -9.25 5.97
CA CYS A 372 -15.74 -10.44 5.11
C CYS A 372 -15.68 -11.74 5.92
N ARG A 373 -14.77 -11.83 6.90
CA ARG A 373 -14.66 -12.99 7.79
C ARG A 373 -15.90 -13.16 8.64
N GLU A 374 -16.48 -12.07 9.15
CA GLU A 374 -17.68 -12.15 9.99
C GLU A 374 -18.93 -12.51 9.20
N CYS A 375 -19.06 -11.91 8.02
CA CYS A 375 -20.14 -12.17 7.07
C CYS A 375 -20.11 -13.61 6.53
N THR A 376 -18.99 -14.34 6.69
CA THR A 376 -18.87 -15.77 6.33
C THR A 376 -18.95 -16.70 7.54
N GLY A 377 -19.24 -16.18 8.73
CA GLY A 377 -19.47 -16.97 9.95
C GLY A 377 -18.27 -17.85 10.33
N GLY A 378 -18.54 -19.09 10.77
CA GLY A 378 -17.50 -20.06 11.10
C GLY A 378 -16.63 -20.45 9.92
N MET A 379 -17.17 -20.41 8.69
CA MET A 379 -16.39 -20.70 7.48
C MET A 379 -15.29 -19.67 7.29
N GLY A 380 -15.57 -18.40 7.57
CA GLY A 380 -14.59 -17.31 7.47
C GLY A 380 -13.39 -17.46 8.39
N TYR A 381 -13.51 -18.24 9.46
CA TYR A 381 -12.42 -18.50 10.41
C TYR A 381 -11.43 -19.57 9.89
N MET A 382 -11.92 -20.48 9.05
CA MET A 382 -11.12 -21.58 8.50
C MET A 382 -10.14 -21.07 7.44
N MET A 383 -8.88 -21.53 7.51
CA MET A 383 -7.84 -21.15 6.54
C MET A 383 -8.20 -21.54 5.10
N GLU A 384 -8.99 -22.59 4.90
CA GLU A 384 -9.46 -23.02 3.57
C GLU A 384 -10.38 -22.00 2.88
N THR A 385 -10.94 -21.05 3.62
CA THR A 385 -11.71 -19.92 3.04
C THR A 385 -10.78 -18.81 2.56
N ARG A 386 -9.50 -18.83 2.95
CA ARG A 386 -8.44 -17.85 2.65
C ARG A 386 -8.64 -16.45 3.22
N ILE A 387 -9.82 -16.10 3.71
CA ILE A 387 -10.04 -14.80 4.35
C ILE A 387 -9.16 -14.65 5.60
N SER A 388 -9.04 -15.69 6.44
CA SER A 388 -8.15 -15.68 7.61
C SER A 388 -6.69 -15.43 7.24
N ASP A 389 -6.19 -16.15 6.23
CA ASP A 389 -4.82 -16.04 5.73
C ASP A 389 -4.54 -14.64 5.16
N LEU A 390 -5.44 -14.13 4.30
CA LEU A 390 -5.37 -12.75 3.80
C LEU A 390 -5.35 -11.72 4.93
N LYS A 391 -6.13 -11.95 5.99
CA LYS A 391 -6.19 -11.03 7.12
C LYS A 391 -4.86 -11.01 7.88
N CYS A 392 -4.29 -12.17 8.18
CA CYS A 392 -2.96 -12.26 8.80
C CYS A 392 -1.88 -11.60 7.94
N ASP A 393 -1.87 -11.87 6.63
CA ASP A 393 -0.82 -11.38 5.74
C ASP A 393 -0.91 -9.87 5.44
N THR A 394 -2.11 -9.31 5.42
CA THR A 394 -2.31 -7.89 5.08
C THR A 394 -2.36 -6.95 6.28
N ASP A 395 -2.46 -7.45 7.51
CA ASP A 395 -2.52 -6.61 8.72
C ASP A 395 -1.34 -5.63 8.77
N VAL A 396 -0.13 -6.14 8.50
CA VAL A 396 1.12 -5.39 8.52
C VAL A 396 1.25 -4.33 7.40
N PHE A 397 0.36 -4.30 6.41
CA PHE A 397 0.38 -3.29 5.34
C PHE A 397 0.16 -1.87 5.89
N VAL A 398 -0.47 -1.75 7.06
CA VAL A 398 -0.64 -0.45 7.75
C VAL A 398 0.67 0.10 8.31
N THR A 399 1.71 -0.74 8.41
CA THR A 399 2.97 -0.45 9.11
C THR A 399 4.15 -0.27 8.17
N PHE A 400 4.44 -1.24 7.30
CA PHE A 400 5.59 -1.14 6.39
C PHE A 400 5.33 -0.11 5.27
N GLU A 401 6.40 0.29 4.56
CA GLU A 401 6.37 1.40 3.58
C GLU A 401 5.93 2.75 4.21
N GLY A 402 6.09 2.85 5.53
CA GLY A 402 5.76 4.00 6.36
C GLY A 402 4.40 3.84 7.03
N ASP A 403 4.39 3.91 8.36
CA ASP A 403 3.18 3.84 9.18
C ASP A 403 2.09 4.79 8.66
N ASN A 404 0.84 4.36 8.68
CA ASN A 404 -0.28 5.10 8.11
C ASN A 404 -0.43 6.52 8.70
N VAL A 405 -0.23 6.71 10.01
CA VAL A 405 -0.27 8.04 10.64
C VAL A 405 0.89 8.91 10.17
N VAL A 406 2.09 8.33 10.02
CA VAL A 406 3.25 9.02 9.44
C VAL A 406 3.00 9.42 7.98
N MET A 407 2.38 8.56 7.19
CA MET A 407 2.02 8.85 5.80
C MET A 407 0.99 9.98 5.69
N LEU A 408 0.00 10.02 6.58
CA LEU A 408 -0.94 11.14 6.64
C LEU A 408 -0.25 12.48 6.95
N GLN A 409 0.89 12.50 7.67
CA GLN A 409 1.64 13.74 7.86
C GLN A 409 2.27 14.25 6.56
N VAL A 410 2.66 13.37 5.62
CA VAL A 410 3.15 13.75 4.29
C VAL A 410 2.05 14.50 3.53
N VAL A 411 0.83 13.98 3.56
CA VAL A 411 -0.35 14.61 2.94
C VAL A 411 -0.60 15.99 3.54
N ALA A 412 -0.69 16.09 4.86
CA ALA A 412 -0.99 17.36 5.53
C ALA A 412 0.08 18.42 5.25
N ARG A 413 1.37 18.05 5.22
CA ARG A 413 2.46 18.98 4.92
C ARG A 413 2.31 19.57 3.51
N GLU A 414 1.96 18.76 2.52
CA GLU A 414 1.70 19.25 1.17
C GLU A 414 0.47 20.17 1.12
N LEU A 415 -0.62 19.81 1.80
CA LEU A 415 -1.82 20.66 1.87
C LEU A 415 -1.55 22.01 2.53
N LEU A 416 -0.74 22.04 3.58
CA LEU A 416 -0.33 23.30 4.23
C LEU A 416 0.60 24.12 3.32
N ALA A 417 1.51 23.46 2.59
CA ALA A 417 2.37 24.14 1.61
C ALA A 417 1.55 24.77 0.47
N GLN A 418 0.54 24.06 -0.05
CA GLN A 418 -0.38 24.58 -1.06
C GLN A 418 -1.19 25.77 -0.53
N TYR A 419 -1.73 25.66 0.68
CA TYR A 419 -2.45 26.77 1.32
C TYR A 419 -1.59 28.03 1.45
N SER A 420 -0.33 27.86 1.85
CA SER A 420 0.65 28.95 1.97
C SER A 420 0.89 29.66 0.64
N LYS A 421 1.08 28.88 -0.44
CA LYS A 421 1.28 29.40 -1.79
C LYS A 421 0.05 30.16 -2.30
N GLN A 422 -1.15 29.58 -2.15
CA GLN A 422 -2.39 30.15 -2.67
C GLN A 422 -2.74 31.49 -2.02
N HIS A 423 -2.55 31.60 -0.70
CA HIS A 423 -2.94 32.80 0.03
C HIS A 423 -1.89 33.92 0.01
N LYS A 424 -0.77 33.76 -0.72
CA LYS A 424 0.43 34.65 -0.68
C LYS A 424 0.83 35.06 0.75
N LYS A 425 0.44 34.25 1.75
CA LYS A 425 0.75 34.48 3.14
C LYS A 425 2.16 33.96 3.33
N ASN A 426 3.14 34.85 3.14
CA ASN A 426 4.55 34.66 3.53
C ASN A 426 4.67 34.04 4.94
N LEU A 427 3.66 34.27 5.78
CA LEU A 427 3.41 33.70 7.10
C LEU A 427 3.71 32.20 7.25
N LEU A 428 3.17 31.33 6.39
CA LEU A 428 3.33 29.88 6.57
C LEU A 428 4.57 29.33 5.88
N LEU A 429 4.94 29.88 4.72
CA LEU A 429 6.18 29.50 4.04
C LEU A 429 7.39 29.90 4.89
N GLY A 430 7.33 31.06 5.56
CA GLY A 430 8.27 31.47 6.59
C GLY A 430 8.25 30.55 7.82
N VAL A 431 7.10 30.22 8.39
CA VAL A 431 7.04 29.28 9.54
C VAL A 431 7.53 27.87 9.18
N ILE A 432 7.37 27.43 7.93
CA ILE A 432 7.83 26.12 7.43
C ILE A 432 9.33 26.13 7.08
N GLN A 433 9.91 27.27 6.68
CA GLN A 433 11.30 27.32 6.24
C GLN A 433 12.28 28.01 7.19
N ASN A 434 11.84 28.95 8.03
CA ASN A 434 12.56 29.51 9.18
C ASN A 434 11.89 30.81 9.64
N TRP A 435 11.80 30.99 10.97
CA TRP A 435 12.01 32.28 11.65
C TRP A 435 10.83 33.20 12.03
N THR A 436 11.07 33.75 13.24
CA THR A 436 10.62 34.93 13.97
C THR A 436 9.64 35.93 13.35
N ALA A 437 8.63 36.23 14.18
CA ALA A 437 7.98 37.53 14.40
C ALA A 437 6.76 37.96 13.55
N THR A 438 5.75 38.38 14.33
CA THR A 438 4.71 39.42 14.12
C THR A 438 3.29 39.07 13.59
N ALA A 439 2.34 39.32 14.52
CA ALA A 439 1.01 39.96 14.43
C ALA A 439 -0.12 39.41 13.53
N GLY A 440 -1.06 38.70 14.18
CA GLY A 440 -2.46 39.09 14.39
C GLY A 440 -3.36 39.38 13.19
N ASP A 441 -4.30 38.46 12.90
CA ASP A 441 -5.62 38.87 12.40
C ASP A 441 -6.73 37.83 12.63
N LYS A 442 -7.93 38.33 12.97
CA LYS A 442 -9.12 37.56 13.39
C LYS A 442 -9.74 36.77 12.23
N LEU A 443 -9.51 35.46 12.17
CA LEU A 443 -10.27 34.54 11.31
C LEU A 443 -11.69 34.33 11.87
N ARG A 444 -12.66 35.10 11.37
CA ARG A 444 -14.10 34.90 11.66
C ARG A 444 -14.60 33.68 10.87
N THR A 445 -14.96 32.61 11.57
CA THR A 445 -15.58 31.39 11.03
C THR A 445 -17.10 31.56 10.96
N SER A 446 -17.65 31.97 9.82
CA SER A 446 -19.09 31.84 9.58
C SER A 446 -19.32 31.39 8.14
N PHE A 447 -19.44 30.08 7.95
CA PHE A 447 -20.10 29.53 6.76
C PHE A 447 -21.50 29.10 7.16
N LEU A 448 -22.50 29.93 6.85
CA LEU A 448 -23.84 29.42 6.56
C LEU A 448 -23.80 28.94 5.11
N ALA A 449 -23.32 27.72 4.90
CA ALA A 449 -23.46 27.09 3.59
C ALA A 449 -24.92 26.66 3.45
N PHE A 450 -25.78 27.54 2.95
CA PHE A 450 -27.10 27.14 2.48
C PHE A 450 -26.89 26.24 1.27
N ASN A 451 -26.98 24.92 1.48
CA ASN A 451 -26.94 23.98 0.37
C ASN A 451 -28.36 23.82 -0.18
N THR A 452 -28.55 24.23 -1.43
CA THR A 452 -29.83 24.10 -2.15
C THR A 452 -30.02 22.74 -2.79
N ASP A 453 -28.97 21.91 -2.84
CA ASP A 453 -29.02 20.59 -3.48
C ASP A 453 -29.84 19.60 -2.64
N THR A 454 -30.54 18.69 -3.32
CA THR A 454 -31.22 17.56 -2.67
C THR A 454 -30.22 16.74 -1.84
N VAL A 455 -30.49 16.60 -0.55
CA VAL A 455 -29.65 15.80 0.36
C VAL A 455 -29.45 14.41 -0.24
N GLY A 456 -28.18 14.05 -0.41
CA GLY A 456 -27.80 12.73 -0.92
C GLY A 456 -27.49 12.64 -2.41
N CYS A 457 -27.83 13.65 -3.22
CA CYS A 457 -27.40 13.64 -4.61
C CYS A 457 -25.87 13.77 -4.72
N LEU A 458 -25.29 13.36 -5.84
CA LEU A 458 -23.83 13.37 -6.00
C LEU A 458 -23.22 14.78 -5.82
N ALA A 459 -23.91 15.82 -6.28
CA ALA A 459 -23.47 17.20 -6.10
C ALA A 459 -23.41 17.60 -4.62
N PHE A 460 -24.43 17.21 -3.83
CA PHE A 460 -24.45 17.43 -2.39
C PHE A 460 -23.27 16.73 -1.68
N LEU A 461 -23.00 15.47 -2.04
CA LEU A 461 -21.93 14.66 -1.45
C LEU A 461 -20.54 15.22 -1.79
N LEU A 462 -20.30 15.61 -3.05
CA LEU A 462 -19.07 16.27 -3.49
C LEU A 462 -18.84 17.61 -2.76
N LYS A 463 -19.88 18.44 -2.64
CA LYS A 463 -19.80 19.68 -1.85
C LYS A 463 -19.48 19.41 -0.38
N ALA A 464 -20.02 18.34 0.20
CA ALA A 464 -19.80 17.98 1.60
C ALA A 464 -18.34 17.59 1.88
N VAL A 465 -17.77 16.67 1.10
CA VAL A 465 -16.37 16.26 1.29
C VAL A 465 -15.39 17.41 1.03
N ASN A 466 -15.70 18.28 0.05
CA ASN A 466 -14.90 19.47 -0.24
C ASN A 466 -14.99 20.51 0.89
N PHE A 467 -16.19 20.70 1.45
CA PHE A 467 -16.40 21.54 2.63
C PHE A 467 -15.57 21.04 3.82
N ARG A 468 -15.61 19.73 4.12
CA ARG A 468 -14.85 19.14 5.23
C ARG A 468 -13.36 19.39 5.12
N GLU A 469 -12.76 19.10 3.97
CA GLU A 469 -11.32 19.36 3.75
C GLU A 469 -10.98 20.84 3.92
N ARG A 470 -11.74 21.75 3.30
CA ARG A 470 -11.46 23.20 3.38
C ARG A 470 -11.53 23.74 4.80
N VAL A 471 -12.51 23.31 5.58
CA VAL A 471 -12.67 23.75 6.98
C VAL A 471 -11.55 23.18 7.85
N LEU A 472 -11.21 21.90 7.71
CA LEU A 472 -10.09 21.28 8.42
C LEU A 472 -8.76 21.96 8.06
N GLN A 473 -8.50 22.26 6.79
CA GLN A 473 -7.26 22.91 6.36
C GLN A 473 -7.11 24.30 6.99
N ARG A 474 -8.16 25.13 6.90
CA ARG A 474 -8.15 26.49 7.46
C ARG A 474 -8.03 26.50 8.97
N SER A 475 -8.76 25.62 9.66
CA SER A 475 -8.73 25.55 11.12
C SER A 475 -7.42 24.95 11.64
N LEU A 476 -6.80 24.01 10.92
CA LEU A 476 -5.47 23.48 11.25
C LEU A 476 -4.40 24.57 11.14
N VAL A 477 -4.40 25.31 10.02
CA VAL A 477 -3.52 26.49 9.84
C VAL A 477 -3.68 27.47 11.00
N SER A 478 -4.91 27.82 11.34
CA SER A 478 -5.20 28.78 12.41
C SER A 478 -4.70 28.28 13.78
N ARG A 479 -4.87 26.98 14.05
CA ARG A 479 -4.46 26.34 15.31
C ARG A 479 -2.95 26.23 15.43
N ILE A 480 -2.24 25.87 14.36
CA ILE A 480 -0.77 25.85 14.32
C ILE A 480 -0.23 27.26 14.49
N TYR A 481 -0.77 28.23 13.74
CA TYR A 481 -0.37 29.63 13.84
C TYR A 481 -0.51 30.17 15.27
N TYR A 482 -1.65 29.96 15.90
CA TYR A 482 -1.87 30.38 17.29
C TYR A 482 -0.86 29.76 18.27
N LYS A 483 -0.56 28.47 18.12
CA LYS A 483 0.39 27.78 19.01
C LYS A 483 1.83 28.24 18.83
N VAL A 484 2.27 28.44 17.58
CA VAL A 484 3.66 28.83 17.29
C VAL A 484 3.88 30.33 17.48
N VAL A 485 2.99 31.16 16.92
CA VAL A 485 3.18 32.61 16.88
C VAL A 485 2.62 33.28 18.13
N THR A 486 1.39 32.95 18.55
CA THR A 486 0.76 33.61 19.70
C THR A 486 1.26 33.04 21.03
N LYS A 487 1.33 31.72 21.17
CA LYS A 487 1.83 31.06 22.39
C LYS A 487 3.35 30.91 22.45
N LYS A 488 4.08 31.28 21.40
CA LYS A 488 5.55 31.13 21.29
C LYS A 488 6.03 29.69 21.58
N GLY A 489 5.21 28.69 21.29
CA GLY A 489 5.60 27.29 21.40
C GLY A 489 6.50 26.89 20.23
N ASP A 490 7.35 25.88 20.44
CA ASP A 490 8.11 25.31 19.34
C ASP A 490 7.18 24.56 18.37
N PHE A 491 7.59 24.50 17.09
CA PHE A 491 6.77 23.90 16.04
C PHE A 491 6.52 22.40 16.28
N PHE A 492 7.50 21.68 16.84
CA PHE A 492 7.36 20.25 17.09
C PHE A 492 6.24 19.98 18.10
N SER A 493 6.24 20.68 19.24
CA SER A 493 5.17 20.60 20.25
C SER A 493 3.82 21.06 19.68
N ALA A 494 3.82 22.13 18.88
CA ALA A 494 2.60 22.61 18.23
C ALA A 494 2.02 21.58 17.25
N TRP A 495 2.85 21.01 16.38
CA TRP A 495 2.49 19.97 15.41
C TRP A 495 1.99 18.71 16.11
N ASN A 496 2.74 18.23 17.10
CA ASN A 496 2.39 17.04 17.86
C ASN A 496 1.04 17.20 18.59
N SER A 497 0.80 18.37 19.20
CA SER A 497 -0.49 18.68 19.85
C SER A 497 -1.68 18.87 18.88
N CYS A 498 -1.43 18.82 17.57
CA CYS A 498 -2.42 18.91 16.50
C CYS A 498 -2.54 17.60 15.70
N MET A 499 -1.88 16.50 16.10
CA MET A 499 -1.77 15.29 15.28
C MET A 499 -3.12 14.69 14.88
N HIS A 500 -4.10 14.64 15.79
CA HIS A 500 -5.47 14.20 15.47
C HIS A 500 -6.12 15.04 14.35
N HIS A 501 -5.86 16.35 14.33
CA HIS A 501 -6.37 17.25 13.30
C HIS A 501 -5.61 17.07 11.97
N VAL A 502 -4.29 16.86 12.06
CA VAL A 502 -3.43 16.53 10.91
C VAL A 502 -3.95 15.27 10.21
N THR A 503 -4.20 14.18 10.93
CA THR A 503 -4.71 12.93 10.34
C THR A 503 -6.12 13.10 9.76
N SER A 504 -6.98 13.83 10.45
CA SER A 504 -8.35 14.13 10.01
C SER A 504 -8.39 14.91 8.68
N LEU A 505 -7.55 15.95 8.54
CA LEU A 505 -7.40 16.71 7.29
C LEU A 505 -6.90 15.82 6.15
N SER A 506 -5.86 15.03 6.41
CA SER A 506 -5.25 14.17 5.39
C SER A 506 -6.24 13.12 4.87
N LEU A 507 -7.01 12.47 5.75
CA LEU A 507 -8.07 11.55 5.32
C LEU A 507 -9.19 12.27 4.58
N ALA A 508 -9.59 13.48 5.02
CA ALA A 508 -10.58 14.28 4.29
C ALA A 508 -10.15 14.56 2.85
N HIS A 509 -8.86 14.84 2.65
CA HIS A 509 -8.29 15.03 1.32
C HIS A 509 -8.38 13.78 0.46
N ILE A 510 -7.96 12.62 0.97
CA ILE A 510 -8.02 11.37 0.22
C ILE A 510 -9.46 10.96 -0.08
N HIS A 511 -10.39 11.15 0.88
CA HIS A 511 -11.82 10.92 0.66
C HIS A 511 -12.40 11.82 -0.45
N ARG A 512 -12.02 13.11 -0.47
CA ARG A 512 -12.45 14.03 -1.55
C ARG A 512 -11.91 13.58 -2.90
N VAL A 513 -10.60 13.36 -2.99
CA VAL A 513 -9.95 12.95 -4.25
C VAL A 513 -10.55 11.63 -4.74
N ALA A 514 -10.80 10.67 -3.83
CA ALA A 514 -11.36 9.38 -4.21
C ALA A 514 -12.79 9.49 -4.76
N LEU A 515 -13.64 10.31 -4.14
CA LEU A 515 -15.00 10.55 -4.64
C LEU A 515 -14.98 11.30 -5.98
N GLU A 516 -14.06 12.25 -6.16
CA GLU A 516 -13.89 12.98 -7.43
C GLU A 516 -13.40 12.05 -8.56
N GLN A 517 -12.41 11.20 -8.32
CA GLN A 517 -11.91 10.26 -9.33
C GLN A 517 -12.95 9.18 -9.65
N PHE A 518 -13.69 8.69 -8.66
CA PHE A 518 -14.80 7.77 -8.93
C PHE A 518 -15.90 8.47 -9.76
N THR A 519 -16.24 9.73 -9.45
CA THR A 519 -17.17 10.51 -10.27
C THR A 519 -16.69 10.68 -11.71
N THR A 520 -15.40 10.96 -11.90
CA THR A 520 -14.78 11.07 -13.23
C THR A 520 -14.88 9.75 -13.99
N ALA A 521 -14.57 8.62 -13.35
CA ALA A 521 -14.69 7.30 -13.96
C ALA A 521 -16.14 6.97 -14.38
N VAL A 522 -17.13 7.33 -13.56
CA VAL A 522 -18.56 7.19 -13.90
C VAL A 522 -18.90 8.02 -15.14
N ARG A 523 -18.44 9.28 -15.22
CA ARG A 523 -18.70 10.16 -16.38
C ARG A 523 -18.02 9.69 -17.65
N GLN A 524 -16.84 9.07 -17.55
CA GLN A 524 -16.07 8.54 -18.66
C GLN A 524 -16.50 7.14 -19.09
N CYS A 525 -17.38 6.48 -18.34
CA CYS A 525 -17.87 5.14 -18.67
C CYS A 525 -18.71 5.18 -19.97
N PRO A 526 -18.29 4.49 -21.04
CA PRO A 526 -18.97 4.57 -22.34
C PRO A 526 -20.26 3.74 -22.39
N ASN A 527 -20.34 2.66 -21.63
CA ASN A 527 -21.51 1.80 -21.55
C ASN A 527 -22.51 2.41 -20.55
N ARG A 528 -23.75 2.66 -21.00
CA ARG A 528 -24.80 3.29 -20.18
C ARG A 528 -25.27 2.44 -19.01
N GLU A 529 -25.31 1.12 -19.17
CA GLU A 529 -25.71 0.19 -18.10
C GLU A 529 -24.63 0.14 -17.02
N ASP A 530 -23.37 0.00 -17.44
CA ASP A 530 -22.22 0.04 -16.52
C ASP A 530 -22.11 1.40 -15.82
N GLN A 531 -22.35 2.50 -16.54
CA GLN A 531 -22.38 3.84 -15.98
C GLN A 531 -23.45 3.97 -14.89
N ALA A 532 -24.67 3.48 -15.14
CA ALA A 532 -25.74 3.51 -14.16
C ALA A 532 -25.41 2.67 -12.91
N LEU A 533 -24.80 1.50 -13.11
CA LEU A 533 -24.31 0.63 -12.04
C LEU A 533 -23.22 1.32 -11.20
N LEU A 534 -22.18 1.85 -11.85
CA LEU A 534 -21.10 2.58 -11.17
C LEU A 534 -21.63 3.81 -10.44
N MET A 535 -22.63 4.51 -10.98
CA MET A 535 -23.27 5.65 -10.32
C MET A 535 -23.89 5.24 -8.97
N LYS A 536 -24.56 4.08 -8.88
CA LYS A 536 -25.12 3.59 -7.60
C LYS A 536 -24.01 3.38 -6.57
N PHE A 537 -22.91 2.73 -6.96
CA PHE A 537 -21.76 2.50 -6.06
C PHE A 537 -21.01 3.80 -5.71
N CYS A 538 -20.93 4.76 -6.62
CA CYS A 538 -20.35 6.08 -6.37
C CYS A 538 -21.18 6.87 -5.36
N LEU A 539 -22.51 6.87 -5.50
CA LEU A 539 -23.43 7.43 -4.51
C LEU A 539 -23.30 6.73 -3.17
N LEU A 540 -23.18 5.39 -3.16
CA LEU A 540 -23.00 4.62 -1.93
C LEU A 540 -21.70 5.00 -1.22
N TYR A 541 -20.59 5.11 -1.96
CA TYR A 541 -19.31 5.54 -1.42
C TYR A 541 -19.39 6.95 -0.82
N GLY A 542 -19.90 7.92 -1.58
CA GLY A 542 -20.06 9.29 -1.08
C GLY A 542 -20.98 9.38 0.14
N THR A 543 -22.05 8.58 0.17
CA THR A 543 -22.99 8.50 1.31
C THR A 543 -22.34 7.84 2.52
N LYS A 544 -21.49 6.81 2.35
CA LYS A 544 -20.68 6.19 3.41
C LYS A 544 -19.78 7.23 4.07
N LEU A 545 -19.00 7.99 3.28
CA LEU A 545 -18.12 9.06 3.78
C LEU A 545 -18.92 10.14 4.54
N VAL A 546 -20.01 10.58 3.91
CA VAL A 546 -21.21 11.21 4.49
C VAL A 546 -21.46 10.89 5.96
N PHE A 547 -21.87 9.65 6.11
CA PHE A 547 -22.46 9.04 7.28
C PHE A 547 -21.45 8.75 8.38
N GLN A 548 -20.23 8.35 8.03
CA GLN A 548 -19.13 8.08 8.95
C GLN A 548 -18.75 9.36 9.73
N GLU A 549 -18.74 10.51 9.06
CA GLU A 549 -18.32 11.79 9.61
C GLU A 549 -19.49 12.68 10.05
N ARG A 550 -20.71 12.12 10.19
CA ARG A 550 -21.93 12.90 10.44
C ARG A 550 -21.85 13.76 11.71
N GLY A 551 -21.16 13.30 12.76
CA GLY A 551 -20.97 14.06 13.99
C GLY A 551 -20.22 15.37 13.73
N TRP A 552 -19.11 15.28 13.01
CA TRP A 552 -18.34 16.45 12.57
C TRP A 552 -19.18 17.40 11.71
N TYR A 553 -19.97 16.87 10.76
CA TYR A 553 -20.83 17.71 9.92
C TYR A 553 -21.97 18.40 10.70
N LEU A 554 -22.49 17.77 11.76
CA LEU A 554 -23.48 18.36 12.67
C LEU A 554 -22.86 19.48 13.52
N GLU A 555 -21.65 19.27 14.07
CA GLU A 555 -20.90 20.29 14.83
C GLU A 555 -20.67 21.57 14.01
N HIS A 556 -20.44 21.40 12.70
CA HIS A 556 -20.18 22.50 11.77
C HIS A 556 -21.45 23.03 11.10
N LYS A 557 -22.64 22.56 11.52
CA LYS A 557 -23.96 22.95 10.99
C LYS A 557 -24.11 22.79 9.48
N TYR A 558 -23.31 21.89 8.87
CA TYR A 558 -23.44 21.53 7.46
C TYR A 558 -24.61 20.57 7.26
N LEU A 559 -24.76 19.61 8.16
CA LEU A 559 -25.95 18.76 8.24
C LEU A 559 -26.90 19.28 9.30
N THR A 560 -28.19 19.31 8.98
CA THR A 560 -29.26 19.37 10.00
C THR A 560 -29.54 17.97 10.53
N PRO A 561 -30.16 17.81 11.71
CA PRO A 561 -30.59 16.49 12.20
C PRO A 561 -31.45 15.73 11.17
N LYS A 562 -32.36 16.45 10.48
CA LYS A 562 -33.17 15.88 9.39
C LYS A 562 -32.32 15.40 8.22
N ALA A 563 -31.35 16.19 7.76
CA ALA A 563 -30.44 15.78 6.69
C ALA A 563 -29.58 14.58 7.08
N SER A 564 -29.11 14.51 8.34
CA SER A 564 -28.36 13.36 8.85
C SER A 564 -29.22 12.07 8.85
N MET A 565 -30.51 12.16 9.17
CA MET A 565 -31.42 11.02 9.08
C MET A 565 -31.65 10.58 7.63
N LEU A 566 -31.74 11.53 6.69
CA LEU A 566 -31.84 11.23 5.25
C LEU A 566 -30.58 10.53 4.72
N ILE A 567 -29.38 10.97 5.12
CA ILE A 567 -28.12 10.30 4.77
C ILE A 567 -28.10 8.85 5.28
N ARG A 568 -28.57 8.60 6.51
CA ARG A 568 -28.71 7.24 7.04
C ARG A 568 -29.68 6.39 6.22
N ALA A 569 -30.87 6.93 5.90
CA ALA A 569 -31.85 6.22 5.10
C ALA A 569 -31.33 5.91 3.69
N GLN A 570 -30.64 6.87 3.07
CA GLN A 570 -30.02 6.69 1.78
C GLN A 570 -28.94 5.61 1.80
N LEU A 571 -28.08 5.56 2.82
CA LEU A 571 -27.05 4.53 2.96
C LEU A 571 -27.68 3.13 2.94
N LEU A 572 -28.72 2.92 3.75
CA LEU A 572 -29.44 1.64 3.83
C LEU A 572 -30.12 1.29 2.49
N ASN A 573 -30.80 2.25 1.88
CA ASN A 573 -31.48 2.04 0.59
C ASN A 573 -30.50 1.75 -0.54
N LEU A 574 -29.34 2.42 -0.57
CA LEU A 574 -28.32 2.17 -1.57
C LEU A 574 -27.71 0.77 -1.41
N CYS A 575 -27.35 0.36 -0.18
CA CYS A 575 -26.86 -1.00 0.09
C CYS A 575 -27.85 -2.07 -0.36
N GLU A 576 -29.14 -1.88 -0.05
CA GLU A 576 -30.20 -2.78 -0.50
C GLU A 576 -30.30 -2.83 -2.03
N SER A 577 -30.24 -1.67 -2.70
CA SER A 577 -30.41 -1.56 -4.15
C SER A 577 -29.26 -2.13 -4.98
N VAL A 578 -28.07 -2.34 -4.38
CA VAL A 578 -26.87 -2.83 -5.08
C VAL A 578 -26.49 -4.27 -4.70
N LYS A 579 -27.19 -4.91 -3.75
CA LYS A 579 -26.79 -6.23 -3.22
C LYS A 579 -26.75 -7.34 -4.29
N ASP A 580 -27.69 -7.32 -5.24
CA ASP A 580 -27.74 -8.28 -6.35
C ASP A 580 -26.78 -7.87 -7.48
N ASP A 581 -26.72 -6.58 -7.77
CA ASP A 581 -25.79 -5.98 -8.72
C ASP A 581 -24.31 -6.24 -8.33
N ALA A 582 -24.02 -6.45 -7.05
CA ALA A 582 -22.69 -6.79 -6.55
C ALA A 582 -22.10 -8.06 -7.19
N LEU A 583 -22.93 -9.05 -7.58
CA LEU A 583 -22.46 -10.24 -8.29
C LEU A 583 -21.87 -9.89 -9.66
N LYS A 584 -22.41 -8.88 -10.35
CA LYS A 584 -21.87 -8.39 -11.62
C LYS A 584 -20.52 -7.70 -11.38
N VAL A 585 -20.43 -6.86 -10.36
CA VAL A 585 -19.19 -6.13 -10.01
C VAL A 585 -18.05 -7.09 -9.64
N ILE A 586 -18.27 -8.05 -8.74
CA ILE A 586 -17.20 -8.99 -8.36
C ILE A 586 -16.81 -9.92 -9.51
N SER A 587 -17.74 -10.23 -10.42
CA SER A 587 -17.42 -10.99 -11.63
C SER A 587 -16.58 -10.15 -12.60
N ALA A 588 -16.79 -8.83 -12.63
CA ALA A 588 -16.02 -7.90 -13.46
C ALA A 588 -14.56 -7.72 -13.00
N PHE A 589 -14.21 -8.06 -11.75
CA PHE A 589 -12.81 -8.16 -11.32
C PHE A 589 -12.02 -9.25 -12.07
N ASN A 590 -12.70 -10.14 -12.80
CA ASN A 590 -12.09 -11.16 -13.65
C ASN A 590 -11.04 -12.04 -12.94
N ILE A 591 -11.22 -12.28 -11.64
CA ILE A 591 -10.32 -13.12 -10.85
C ILE A 591 -10.55 -14.58 -11.26
N PRO A 592 -9.54 -15.28 -11.78
CA PRO A 592 -9.69 -16.67 -12.24
C PRO A 592 -10.13 -17.60 -11.10
N HIS A 593 -11.03 -18.54 -11.37
CA HIS A 593 -11.51 -19.49 -10.36
C HIS A 593 -10.37 -20.26 -9.64
N ILE A 594 -9.30 -20.58 -10.37
CA ILE A 594 -8.11 -21.25 -9.83
C ILE A 594 -7.34 -20.40 -8.81
N THR A 595 -7.49 -19.08 -8.87
CA THR A 595 -6.90 -18.13 -7.92
C THR A 595 -7.75 -18.00 -6.68
N ILE A 596 -9.06 -18.27 -6.72
CA ILE A 596 -9.97 -18.08 -5.58
C ILE A 596 -9.76 -19.14 -4.50
N ARG A 597 -9.69 -20.42 -4.91
CA ARG A 597 -9.43 -21.60 -4.04
C ARG A 597 -10.25 -21.63 -2.73
N ALA A 598 -11.54 -21.30 -2.80
CA ALA A 598 -12.45 -21.31 -1.64
C ALA A 598 -13.59 -22.35 -1.84
N PRO A 599 -13.28 -23.67 -1.84
CA PRO A 599 -14.24 -24.73 -2.20
C PRO A 599 -15.47 -24.74 -1.30
N LYS A 600 -15.29 -24.55 0.01
CA LYS A 600 -16.35 -24.67 1.01
C LYS A 600 -17.31 -23.47 1.05
N THR A 601 -17.03 -22.39 0.33
CA THR A 601 -17.94 -21.24 0.18
C THR A 601 -18.78 -21.29 -1.11
N GLY A 602 -18.88 -22.47 -1.74
CA GLY A 602 -19.65 -22.69 -2.97
C GLY A 602 -18.88 -22.36 -4.26
N ILE A 603 -17.55 -22.20 -4.19
CA ILE A 603 -16.69 -21.95 -5.35
C ILE A 603 -15.87 -23.22 -5.61
N PRO A 604 -16.38 -24.19 -6.38
CA PRO A 604 -15.72 -25.49 -6.55
C PRO A 604 -14.26 -25.33 -7.02
N ASN A 605 -13.36 -26.07 -6.39
CA ASN A 605 -11.98 -26.22 -6.83
C ASN A 605 -11.86 -27.60 -7.52
N PRO A 606 -11.65 -27.66 -8.85
CA PRO A 606 -11.55 -28.94 -9.58
C PRO A 606 -10.42 -29.84 -9.07
N GLY A 607 -9.42 -29.29 -8.37
CA GLY A 607 -8.26 -30.04 -7.86
C GLY A 607 -8.32 -30.39 -6.37
N ALA A 608 -9.33 -29.96 -5.61
CA ALA A 608 -9.44 -30.27 -4.19
C ALA A 608 -10.45 -31.40 -3.96
N ALA A 609 -10.00 -32.64 -4.07
CA ALA A 609 -10.75 -33.80 -3.58
C ALA A 609 -11.03 -33.71 -2.05
N GLU A 610 -10.28 -32.87 -1.34
CA GLU A 610 -10.35 -32.65 0.12
C GLU A 610 -11.47 -31.67 0.56
N ALA A 611 -12.38 -31.27 -0.33
CA ALA A 611 -13.48 -30.37 0.04
C ALA A 611 -14.50 -30.99 1.02
N ALA A 612 -14.49 -32.32 1.19
CA ALA A 612 -15.28 -33.00 2.21
C ALA A 612 -14.53 -33.04 3.54
N TYR A 613 -15.23 -32.77 4.66
CA TYR A 613 -14.70 -33.10 5.97
C TYR A 613 -14.30 -34.59 5.99
N PRO A 614 -13.21 -34.96 6.70
CA PRO A 614 -12.83 -36.35 6.81
C PRO A 614 -14.03 -37.17 7.29
N ALA A 615 -14.17 -38.38 6.74
CA ALA A 615 -15.22 -39.30 7.16
C ALA A 615 -15.18 -39.43 8.70
N PRO A 616 -16.34 -39.58 9.38
CA PRO A 616 -16.38 -39.75 10.82
C PRO A 616 -15.35 -40.82 11.23
N MET A 617 -14.40 -40.46 12.10
CA MET A 617 -13.45 -41.43 12.61
C MET A 617 -14.24 -42.59 13.20
N GLN A 618 -14.01 -43.81 12.71
CA GLN A 618 -14.63 -44.99 13.30
C GLN A 618 -14.25 -45.02 14.79
N PRO A 619 -15.21 -45.33 15.68
CA PRO A 619 -14.91 -45.41 17.10
C PRO A 619 -13.75 -46.39 17.28
N LEU A 620 -12.66 -45.92 17.91
CA LEU A 620 -11.61 -46.81 18.39
C LEU A 620 -12.29 -47.87 19.23
N VAL A 621 -12.33 -49.12 18.74
CA VAL A 621 -12.91 -50.26 19.43
C VAL A 621 -12.17 -50.39 20.76
N ARG A 622 -12.75 -49.83 21.82
CA ARG A 622 -12.20 -49.85 23.18
C ARG A 622 -12.44 -51.19 23.91
N ASP A 623 -12.93 -52.21 23.20
CA ASP A 623 -13.37 -53.47 23.83
C ASP A 623 -12.26 -54.51 24.02
N ALA A 624 -11.05 -54.32 23.49
CA ALA A 624 -9.94 -55.24 23.78
C ALA A 624 -9.29 -54.97 25.15
N ALA A 625 -9.17 -53.69 25.57
CA ALA A 625 -8.45 -53.35 26.79
C ALA A 625 -9.24 -53.62 28.07
N ARG A 626 -10.58 -53.47 28.04
CA ARG A 626 -11.42 -53.81 29.22
C ARG A 626 -11.60 -55.31 29.42
N ALA A 627 -11.59 -56.11 28.34
CA ALA A 627 -11.68 -57.56 28.46
C ALA A 627 -10.41 -58.18 29.06
N GLN A 628 -9.22 -57.59 28.83
CA GLN A 628 -7.99 -58.05 29.49
C GLN A 628 -7.90 -57.60 30.95
N LEU A 629 -8.40 -56.42 31.31
CA LEU A 629 -8.44 -55.96 32.70
C LEU A 629 -9.44 -56.71 33.58
N ALA A 630 -10.40 -57.42 33.00
CA ALA A 630 -11.29 -58.33 33.75
C ALA A 630 -10.74 -59.77 33.87
N LYS A 631 -9.63 -60.09 33.18
CA LYS A 631 -8.94 -61.38 33.28
C LYS A 631 -7.66 -61.33 34.13
N LEU A 632 -7.19 -60.14 34.47
CA LEU A 632 -6.21 -59.89 35.54
C LEU A 632 -6.98 -59.64 36.84
#